data_AF-A0A7V0UIY7-F1
#
_entry.id   AF-A0A7V0UIY7-F1
#
_cell.length_a   1.000
_cell.length_b   1.000
_cell.length_c   1.000
_cell.angle_alpha   90.00
_cell.angle_beta   90.00
_cell.angle_gamma   90.00
#
_symmetry.space_group_name_H-M   'P 1'
#
loop_
_entity.id
_entity.type
_entity.pdbx_description
1 polymer ?
#
loop_
_entity_poly.entity_id
_entity_poly.type
_entity_poly.pdbx_seq_one_letter_code
_entity_poly.pdbx_strand_id
1 'polypeptide(L)'
;MAQTPLVEERVQVDRVVLSLESVGLTGDQFFRLCSDNRDLRLELTARKELIIMPLPGPETSRRNAIITTELSIWGEKRRDRDRLGLRLPVYPAPPRTLGRIERG
;
A
#
# COMPACT_ATOMS: atom_id res chain seq x y z
N MET A 1 -17.88 28.38 -35.94
CA MET A 1 -16.93 27.31 -35.57
C MET A 1 -17.37 26.77 -34.23
N ALA A 2 -17.93 25.57 -34.18
CA ALA A 2 -18.44 24.97 -32.95
C ALA A 2 -17.26 24.37 -32.16
N GLN A 3 -17.06 24.82 -30.92
CA GLN A 3 -16.12 24.17 -30.00
C GLN A 3 -16.69 22.81 -29.61
N THR A 4 -15.94 21.76 -29.90
CA THR A 4 -16.24 20.41 -29.43
C THR A 4 -16.15 20.41 -27.89
N PRO A 5 -17.19 19.99 -27.16
CA PRO A 5 -17.10 19.88 -25.71
C PRO A 5 -16.09 18.79 -25.39
N LEU A 6 -15.07 19.12 -24.60
CA LEU A 6 -14.22 18.15 -23.93
C LEU A 6 -15.09 17.47 -22.87
N VAL A 7 -15.83 16.43 -23.29
CA VAL A 7 -16.28 15.42 -22.35
C VAL A 7 -14.99 14.81 -21.82
N GLU A 8 -14.58 15.22 -20.62
CA GLU A 8 -13.62 14.48 -19.82
C GLU A 8 -14.26 13.12 -19.57
N GLU A 9 -14.03 12.20 -20.51
CA GLU A 9 -14.33 10.79 -20.33
C GLU A 9 -13.52 10.38 -19.11
N ARG A 10 -14.20 10.27 -17.97
CA ARG A 10 -13.61 9.72 -16.77
C ARG A 10 -13.33 8.26 -17.09
N VAL A 11 -12.14 7.98 -17.62
CA VAL A 11 -11.65 6.62 -17.77
C VAL A 11 -11.55 6.07 -16.36
N GLN A 12 -12.59 5.35 -15.98
CA GLN A 12 -12.63 4.62 -14.73
C GLN A 12 -11.65 3.48 -14.92
N VAL A 13 -10.44 3.65 -14.37
CA VAL A 13 -9.38 2.65 -14.46
C VAL A 13 -9.77 1.53 -13.52
N ASP A 14 -10.61 0.62 -14.00
CA ASP A 14 -11.04 -0.54 -13.23
C ASP A 14 -9.90 -1.55 -13.16
N ARG A 15 -9.77 -2.15 -11.98
CA ARG A 15 -8.78 -3.19 -11.73
C ARG A 15 -9.13 -4.46 -12.48
N VAL A 16 -8.13 -5.14 -13.01
CA VAL A 16 -8.31 -6.45 -13.65
C VAL A 16 -7.88 -7.54 -12.69
N VAL A 17 -8.67 -8.60 -12.57
CA VAL A 17 -8.38 -9.76 -11.72
C VAL A 17 -8.41 -11.02 -12.60
N LEU A 18 -7.32 -11.78 -12.56
CA LEU A 18 -7.15 -13.02 -13.31
C LEU A 18 -7.01 -14.20 -12.34
N SER A 19 -7.77 -15.28 -12.55
CA SER A 19 -7.56 -16.53 -11.79
C SER A 19 -6.40 -17.32 -12.38
N LEU A 20 -5.45 -17.71 -11.53
CA LEU A 20 -4.29 -18.52 -11.85
C LEU A 20 -4.36 -19.91 -11.20
N GLU A 21 -5.54 -20.35 -10.79
CA GLU A 21 -5.73 -21.60 -10.04
C GLU A 21 -5.09 -22.82 -10.74
N SER A 22 -5.26 -22.91 -12.05
CA SER A 22 -4.73 -23.96 -12.93
C SER A 22 -3.33 -23.68 -13.49
N VAL A 23 -2.84 -22.45 -13.42
CA VAL A 23 -1.57 -22.02 -14.05
C VAL A 23 -0.36 -22.45 -13.21
N GLY A 24 -0.51 -22.55 -11.88
CA GLY A 24 0.57 -23.02 -11.00
C GLY A 24 1.79 -22.10 -10.96
N LEU A 25 1.57 -20.78 -11.01
CA LEU A 25 2.62 -19.77 -11.03
C LEU A 25 3.52 -19.85 -9.78
N THR A 26 4.82 -20.03 -9.97
CA THR A 26 5.79 -20.03 -8.85
C THR A 26 6.22 -18.61 -8.47
N GLY A 27 6.80 -18.45 -7.28
CA GLY A 27 7.32 -17.16 -6.81
C GLY A 27 8.36 -16.55 -7.77
N ASP A 28 9.28 -17.36 -8.30
CA ASP A 28 10.31 -16.89 -9.25
C ASP A 28 9.72 -16.49 -10.61
N GLN A 29 8.68 -17.20 -11.06
CA GLN A 29 7.96 -16.84 -12.28
C GLN A 29 7.19 -15.53 -12.09
N PHE A 30 6.51 -15.36 -10.95
CA PHE A 30 5.85 -14.10 -10.62
C PHE A 30 6.84 -12.94 -10.52
N PHE A 31 8.00 -13.15 -9.90
CA PHE A 31 9.03 -12.13 -9.82
C PHE A 31 9.53 -11.68 -11.20
N ARG A 32 9.79 -12.63 -12.11
CA ARG A 32 10.16 -12.31 -13.51
C ARG A 32 9.04 -11.55 -14.23
N LEU A 33 7.79 -11.98 -14.07
CA LEU A 33 6.64 -11.29 -14.63
C LEU A 33 6.58 -9.81 -14.18
N CYS A 34 6.83 -9.54 -12.90
CA CYS A 34 6.92 -8.18 -12.37
C CYS A 34 8.12 -7.40 -12.92
N SER A 35 9.27 -8.05 -13.08
CA SER A 35 10.47 -7.43 -13.64
C SER A 35 10.30 -7.06 -15.11
N ASP A 36 9.58 -7.88 -15.88
CA ASP A 36 9.34 -7.63 -17.31
C ASP A 36 8.27 -6.54 -17.51
N ASN A 37 7.35 -6.37 -16.55
CA ASN A 37 6.23 -5.42 -16.61
C ASN A 37 6.36 -4.33 -15.54
N ARG A 38 7.49 -3.61 -15.51
CA ARG A 38 7.81 -2.65 -14.43
C ARG A 38 6.84 -1.48 -14.29
N ASP A 39 6.14 -1.14 -15.36
CA ASP A 39 5.16 -0.04 -15.36
C ASP A 39 3.80 -0.47 -14.79
N LEU A 40 3.57 -1.78 -14.63
CA LEU A 40 2.34 -2.34 -14.07
C LEU A 40 2.50 -2.66 -12.59
N ARG A 41 1.45 -2.39 -11.81
CA ARG A 41 1.36 -2.81 -10.42
C ARG A 41 0.67 -4.18 -10.35
N LEU A 42 1.47 -5.24 -10.29
CA LEU A 42 1.00 -6.62 -10.20
C LEU A 42 0.98 -7.11 -8.74
N GLU A 43 -0.13 -7.69 -8.31
CA GLU A 43 -0.29 -8.27 -6.97
C GLU A 43 -0.83 -9.70 -7.08
N LEU A 44 -0.12 -10.68 -6.49
CA LEU A 44 -0.55 -12.08 -6.43
C LEU A 44 -1.16 -12.38 -5.05
N THR A 45 -2.40 -12.85 -5.02
CA THR A 45 -3.09 -13.19 -3.76
C THR A 45 -2.85 -14.65 -3.35
N ALA A 46 -3.06 -14.96 -2.07
CA ALA A 46 -3.00 -16.34 -1.57
C ALA A 46 -4.04 -17.29 -2.22
N ARG A 47 -5.07 -16.75 -2.88
CA ARG A 47 -6.08 -17.51 -3.63
C ARG A 47 -5.67 -17.77 -5.08
N LYS A 48 -4.42 -17.45 -5.45
CA LYS A 48 -3.91 -17.52 -6.82
C LYS A 48 -4.66 -16.58 -7.76
N GLU A 49 -5.01 -15.38 -7.30
CA GLU A 49 -5.54 -14.32 -8.16
C GLU A 49 -4.43 -13.33 -8.48
N LEU A 50 -4.23 -13.02 -9.76
CA LEU A 50 -3.34 -11.95 -10.20
C LEU A 50 -4.15 -10.69 -10.42
N ILE A 51 -3.87 -9.66 -9.62
CA ILE A 51 -4.51 -8.36 -9.69
C ILE A 51 -3.58 -7.41 -10.44
N ILE A 52 -4.09 -6.80 -11.50
CA ILE A 52 -3.44 -5.69 -12.20
C ILE A 52 -4.07 -4.42 -11.68
N MET A 53 -3.32 -3.69 -10.86
CA MET A 53 -3.75 -2.42 -10.31
C MET A 53 -3.47 -1.29 -11.30
N PRO A 54 -4.45 -0.39 -11.55
CA PRO A 54 -4.17 0.84 -12.24
C PRO A 54 -3.19 1.67 -11.41
N LEU A 55 -2.39 2.46 -12.12
CA LEU A 55 -1.49 3.40 -11.45
C LEU A 55 -2.33 4.39 -10.62
N PRO A 56 -1.88 4.73 -9.41
CA PRO A 56 -2.56 5.73 -8.60
C PRO A 56 -2.62 7.05 -9.37
N GLY A 57 -3.81 7.65 -9.43
CA GLY A 57 -4.00 8.98 -10.02
C GLY A 57 -3.25 10.08 -9.25
N PRO A 58 -3.17 11.29 -9.81
CA PRO A 58 -2.38 12.41 -9.26
C PRO A 58 -2.71 12.73 -7.80
N GLU A 59 -3.99 12.71 -7.43
CA GLU A 59 -4.43 13.00 -6.06
C GLU A 59 -3.95 11.95 -5.06
N THR A 60 -4.05 10.67 -5.42
CA THR A 60 -3.55 9.56 -4.60
C THR A 60 -2.03 9.63 -4.46
N SER A 61 -1.33 9.94 -5.55
CA SER A 61 0.12 10.15 -5.53
C SER A 61 0.52 11.30 -4.60
N ARG A 62 -0.18 12.44 -4.64
CA ARG A 62 0.04 13.58 -3.74
C ARG A 62 -0.14 13.21 -2.27
N ARG A 63 -1.20 12.48 -1.92
CA ARG A 63 -1.41 12.02 -0.53
C ARG A 63 -0.28 11.10 -0.07
N ASN A 64 0.15 10.17 -0.93
CA ASN A 64 1.26 9.26 -0.62
C ASN A 64 2.57 10.02 -0.40
N ALA A 65 2.84 11.07 -1.18
CA ALA A 65 4.01 11.92 -1.00
C ALA A 65 4.02 12.63 0.36
N ILE A 66 2.86 13.16 0.79
CA ILE A 66 2.71 13.79 2.11
C ILE A 66 2.99 12.78 3.22
N ILE A 67 2.37 11.60 3.18
CA ILE A 67 2.57 10.55 4.18
C ILE A 67 4.04 10.13 4.26
N THR A 68 4.68 9.94 3.10
CA THR A 68 6.11 9.57 3.02
C THR A 68 7.01 10.64 3.65
N THR A 69 6.69 11.91 3.40
CA THR A 69 7.40 13.06 3.96
C THR A 69 7.27 13.09 5.48
N GLU A 70 6.04 13.00 6.00
CA GLU A 70 5.77 12.97 7.44
C GLU A 70 6.47 11.80 8.15
N LEU A 71 6.46 10.61 7.52
CA LEU A 71 7.15 9.43 8.07
C LEU A 71 8.66 9.64 8.11
N SER A 72 9.23 10.28 7.10
CA SER A 72 10.66 10.59 7.04
C SER A 72 11.06 11.58 8.14
N ILE A 73 10.32 12.68 8.28
CA ILE A 73 10.50 13.67 9.34
C ILE A 73 10.38 13.02 10.74
N TRP A 74 9.39 12.15 10.94
CA TRP A 74 9.23 11.41 12.19
C TRP A 74 10.45 10.52 12.49
N GLY A 75 10.98 9.83 11.47
CA GLY A 75 12.15 8.97 11.60
C GLY A 75 13.41 9.76 11.97
N GLU A 76 13.63 10.90 11.34
CA GLU A 76 14.74 11.81 11.65
C GLU A 76 14.65 12.36 13.08
N LYS A 77 13.48 12.90 13.46
CA LYS A 77 13.24 13.39 14.83
C LYS A 77 13.49 12.32 15.89
N ARG A 78 13.16 11.05 15.61
CA ARG A 78 13.47 9.95 16.53
C ARG A 78 14.97 9.69 16.65
N ARG A 79 15.71 9.69 15.54
CA ARG A 79 17.17 9.51 15.54
C ARG A 79 17.87 10.63 16.30
N ASP A 80 17.47 11.88 16.09
CA ASP A 80 18.05 13.03 16.78
C ASP A 80 17.76 13.01 18.28
N ARG A 81 16.53 12.64 18.65
CA ARG A 81 16.15 12.48 20.04
C ARG A 81 16.92 11.36 20.75
N ASP A 82 17.17 10.24 20.06
CA ASP A 82 18.00 9.15 20.59
C ASP A 82 19.47 9.59 20.76
N ARG A 83 20.01 10.38 19.81
CA ARG A 83 21.36 10.97 19.90
C ARG A 83 21.50 11.95 21.06
N LEU A 84 20.46 12.74 21.34
CA LEU A 84 20.42 13.70 22.44
C LEU A 84 20.08 13.05 23.80
N GLY A 85 19.94 11.72 23.87
CA GLY A 85 19.60 11.01 25.11
C GLY A 85 18.16 11.23 25.60
N LEU A 86 17.31 11.87 24.79
CA LEU A 86 15.93 12.24 25.13
C LEU A 86 14.92 11.14 24.77
N ARG A 87 15.29 9.86 24.94
CA ARG A 87 14.47 8.72 24.52
C ARG A 87 13.03 8.87 25.03
N LEU A 88 12.03 8.87 24.13
CA LEU A 88 10.65 8.74 24.57
C LEU A 88 10.52 7.41 25.32
N PRO A 89 9.72 7.35 26.40
CA PRO A 89 9.34 6.07 26.97
C PRO A 89 8.77 5.22 25.82
N VAL A 90 9.28 3.99 25.70
CA VAL A 90 8.60 2.99 24.89
C VAL A 90 7.16 2.99 25.38
N TYR A 91 6.21 3.36 24.52
CA TYR A 91 4.80 3.30 24.86
C TYR A 91 4.57 1.89 25.41
N PRO A 92 4.30 1.72 26.72
CA PRO A 92 3.98 0.40 27.22
C PRO A 92 2.71 0.00 26.46
N ALA A 93 2.70 -1.21 25.91
CA ALA A 93 1.49 -1.77 25.32
C ALA A 93 0.36 -1.57 26.35
N PRO A 94 -0.81 -1.02 25.94
CA PRO A 94 -1.91 -0.84 26.88
C PRO A 94 -2.15 -2.19 27.57
N PRO A 95 -2.35 -2.21 28.90
CA PRO A 95 -2.57 -3.45 29.61
C PRO A 95 -3.72 -4.16 28.92
N ARG A 96 -3.48 -5.40 28.45
CA ARG A 96 -4.55 -6.28 28.00
C ARG A 96 -5.47 -6.45 29.19
N THR A 97 -6.56 -5.71 29.23
CA THR A 97 -7.69 -6.01 30.11
C THR A 97 -8.29 -7.31 29.60
N LEU A 98 -7.67 -8.42 30.00
CA LEU A 98 -8.31 -9.73 29.93
C LEU A 98 -9.46 -9.64 30.91
N GLY A 99 -10.66 -9.44 30.38
CA GLY A 99 -11.91 -9.58 31.11
C GLY A 99 -11.92 -10.94 31.76
N ARG A 100 -11.63 -10.97 33.06
CA ARG A 100 -11.84 -12.12 33.92
C ARG A 100 -13.34 -12.14 34.20
N ILE A 101 -14.08 -12.88 33.37
CA ILE A 101 -15.43 -13.30 33.69
C ILE A 101 -15.27 -14.35 34.79
N GLU A 102 -15.19 -13.89 36.04
CA GLU A 102 -15.39 -14.75 37.21
C GLU A 102 -16.87 -15.17 37.18
N ARG A 103 -17.09 -16.46 36.91
CA ARG A 103 -18.38 -17.10 37.13
C ARG A 103 -18.65 -17.12 38.64
N GLY A 104 -19.75 -16.49 39.05
CA GLY A 104 -20.43 -16.68 40.32
C GLY A 104 -21.92 -16.86 40.05
#